data_AF-A0A2V8L3M1-F1
#
_entry.id   AF-A0A2V8L3M1-F1
#
_cell.length_a   1.000
_cell.length_b   1.000
_cell.length_c   1.000
_cell.angle_alpha   90.00
_cell.angle_beta   90.00
_cell.angle_gamma   90.00
#
_symmetry.space_group_name_H-M   'P 1'
#
loop_
_entity.id
_entity.type
_entity.pdbx_description
1 polymer ?
#
loop_
_entity_poly.entity_id
_entity_poly.type
_entity_poly.pdbx_seq_one_letter_code
_entity_poly.pdbx_strand_id
1 'polypeptide(L)'
;MLKVAVVDSGINPFHSHIGTVAGGISFVPPDQTLQEQWLDKLGHGTAVAAAIYEKEPAVEMYAVKIFDRSFSTKIEPVIESLEWCIENKMDLVNLSLATVKATHRVLLEDVTRRVDILVAPFDFVGLPAYPG
;
A
#
# COMPACT_ATOMS: atom_id res chain seq x y z
N MET A 1 6.34 -16.07 7.82
CA MET A 1 5.52 -15.39 8.83
C MET A 1 4.35 -14.73 8.10
N LEU A 2 3.52 -13.91 8.75
CA LEU A 2 2.47 -13.15 8.07
C LEU A 2 3.11 -12.06 7.20
N LYS A 3 2.86 -12.07 5.89
CA LYS A 3 3.33 -11.07 4.94
C LYS A 3 2.31 -9.95 4.80
N VAL A 4 2.73 -8.74 5.13
CA VAL A 4 1.88 -7.54 5.07
C VAL A 4 2.42 -6.57 4.04
N ALA A 5 1.63 -6.29 3.00
CA ALA A 5 1.91 -5.23 2.05
C ALA A 5 1.27 -3.92 2.50
N VAL A 6 2.07 -2.85 2.57
CA VAL A 6 1.58 -1.48 2.76
C VAL A 6 1.61 -0.79 1.40
N VAL A 7 0.44 -0.69 0.77
CA VAL A 7 0.24 -0.02 -0.52
C VAL A 7 -0.02 1.46 -0.29
N ASP A 8 1.03 2.28 -0.39
CA ASP A 8 1.00 3.69 0.04
C ASP A 8 2.14 4.53 -0.60
N SER A 9 2.70 5.52 0.12
CA SER A 9 3.79 6.40 -0.34
C SER A 9 5.18 5.78 -0.24
N GLY A 10 5.27 4.52 0.17
CA GLY A 10 6.50 3.82 0.50
C GLY A 10 6.69 3.64 2.00
N ILE A 11 7.83 3.09 2.41
CA ILE A 11 8.21 2.97 3.83
C ILE A 11 9.62 3.50 4.02
N ASN A 12 9.88 4.27 5.08
CA ASN A 12 11.23 4.58 5.52
C ASN A 12 11.74 3.50 6.51
N PRO A 13 12.63 2.58 6.08
CA PRO A 13 13.10 1.48 6.93
C PRO A 13 14.05 1.94 8.05
N PHE A 14 14.50 3.20 8.02
CA PHE A 14 15.41 3.77 9.02
C PHE A 14 14.66 4.48 10.15
N HIS A 15 13.32 4.52 10.10
CA HIS A 15 12.53 5.19 11.12
C HIS A 15 12.46 4.34 12.40
N SER A 16 12.67 4.96 13.57
CA SER A 16 12.79 4.25 14.87
C SER A 16 11.55 3.48 15.33
N HIS A 17 10.38 3.77 14.74
CA HIS A 17 9.11 3.11 15.06
C HIS A 17 8.74 2.00 14.07
N ILE A 18 9.65 1.63 13.17
CA ILE A 18 9.47 0.55 12.19
C ILE A 18 10.54 -0.51 12.46
N GLY A 19 10.14 -1.77 12.37
CA GLY A 19 11.07 -2.90 12.38
C GLY A 19 11.81 -3.06 11.06
N THR A 20 12.21 -4.27 10.74
CA THR A 20 12.82 -4.57 9.44
C THR A 20 11.76 -4.61 8.35
N VAL A 21 12.01 -3.91 7.24
CA VAL A 21 11.22 -4.02 6.01
C VAL A 21 11.83 -5.14 5.16
N ALA A 22 11.04 -6.18 4.87
CA ALA A 22 11.49 -7.39 4.18
C ALA A 22 11.80 -7.16 2.69
N GLY A 23 11.20 -6.12 2.11
CA GLY A 23 11.45 -5.70 0.73
C GLY A 23 10.37 -4.72 0.26
N GLY A 24 10.36 -4.45 -1.04
CA GLY A 24 9.34 -3.59 -1.61
C GLY A 24 9.49 -3.37 -3.11
N ILE A 25 8.49 -2.71 -3.67
CA ILE A 25 8.41 -2.34 -5.08
C ILE A 25 7.82 -0.93 -5.22
N SER A 26 8.14 -0.27 -6.33
CA SER A 26 7.60 1.04 -6.67
C SER A 26 6.90 0.98 -8.03
N PHE A 27 5.68 1.51 -8.07
CA PHE A 27 4.87 1.71 -9.28
C PHE A 27 4.85 3.19 -9.72
N VAL A 28 5.78 3.98 -9.20
CA VAL A 28 6.01 5.36 -9.61
C VAL A 28 7.35 5.47 -10.35
N PRO A 29 7.56 6.54 -11.16
CA PRO A 29 8.82 6.72 -11.86
C PRO A 29 10.02 6.57 -10.91
N PRO A 30 11.04 5.80 -11.30
CA PRO A 30 12.15 5.48 -10.42
C PRO A 30 12.93 6.76 -10.08
N ASP A 31 13.28 6.88 -8.80
CA ASP A 31 14.26 7.86 -8.36
C ASP A 31 15.63 7.20 -8.35
N GLN A 32 16.43 7.53 -9.36
CA GLN A 32 17.76 6.96 -9.57
C GLN A 32 18.75 7.30 -8.43
N THR A 33 18.40 8.23 -7.54
CA THR A 33 19.23 8.59 -6.39
C THR A 33 19.00 7.67 -5.18
N LEU A 34 17.94 6.85 -5.20
CA LEU A 34 17.57 5.98 -4.10
C LEU A 34 18.04 4.54 -4.33
N GLN A 35 18.58 3.93 -3.28
CA GLN A 35 18.86 2.50 -3.26
C GLN A 35 17.53 1.73 -3.24
N GLU A 36 16.63 2.07 -2.32
CA GLU A 36 15.28 1.54 -2.23
C GLU A 36 14.30 2.41 -3.02
N GLN A 37 13.85 1.93 -4.18
CA GLN A 37 12.90 2.66 -5.03
C GLN A 37 11.54 2.90 -4.34
N TRP A 38 11.25 2.14 -3.29
CA TRP A 38 10.04 2.22 -2.46
C TRP A 38 10.22 3.08 -1.20
N LEU A 39 11.34 3.80 -1.06
CA LEU A 39 11.57 4.68 0.08
C LEU A 39 10.48 5.76 0.17
N ASP A 40 9.95 5.95 1.37
CA ASP A 40 8.93 6.96 1.64
C ASP A 40 9.52 8.37 1.68
N LYS A 41 8.91 9.29 0.93
CA LYS A 41 9.24 10.72 0.93
C LYS A 41 8.10 11.60 1.41
N LEU A 42 6.89 11.05 1.55
CA LEU A 42 5.70 11.76 1.97
C LEU A 42 5.34 11.48 3.43
N GLY A 43 5.82 10.36 3.98
CA GLY A 43 5.73 9.99 5.40
C GLY A 43 4.47 9.23 5.79
N HIS A 44 3.42 9.23 4.95
CA HIS A 44 2.15 8.57 5.28
C HIS A 44 2.30 7.05 5.35
N GLY A 45 2.90 6.42 4.34
CA GLY A 45 3.14 4.98 4.35
C GLY A 45 4.03 4.53 5.51
N THR A 46 5.02 5.34 5.90
CA THR A 46 5.83 5.12 7.11
C THR A 46 4.97 5.15 8.38
N ALA A 47 4.04 6.10 8.51
CA ALA A 47 3.15 6.17 9.66
C ALA A 47 2.18 4.96 9.73
N VAL A 48 1.62 4.55 8.58
CA VAL A 48 0.78 3.36 8.46
C VAL A 48 1.56 2.10 8.84
N ALA A 49 2.77 1.93 8.31
CA ALA A 49 3.68 0.84 8.64
C ALA A 49 3.98 0.77 10.14
N ALA A 50 4.28 1.91 10.76
CA ALA A 50 4.52 1.98 12.20
C ALA A 50 3.29 1.55 13.02
N ALA A 51 2.08 1.95 12.62
CA ALA A 51 0.85 1.56 13.30
C ALA A 51 0.58 0.05 13.22
N ILE A 52 0.86 -0.58 12.08
CA ILE A 52 0.76 -2.04 11.93
C ILE A 52 1.81 -2.75 12.80
N TYR A 53 3.06 -2.28 12.72
CA TYR A 53 4.18 -2.86 13.47
C TYR A 53 3.97 -2.77 14.99
N GLU A 54 3.37 -1.69 15.49
CA GLU A 54 2.99 -1.55 16.91
C GLU A 54 2.05 -2.67 17.37
N LYS A 55 1.15 -3.13 16.49
CA LYS A 55 0.18 -4.18 16.84
C LYS A 55 0.74 -5.58 16.68
N GLU A 56 1.52 -5.82 15.65
CA GLU A 56 2.15 -7.12 15.40
C GLU A 56 3.57 -6.94 14.87
N PRO A 57 4.59 -6.95 15.76
CA PRO A 57 5.99 -6.81 15.36
C PRO A 57 6.55 -7.99 14.57
N ALA A 58 5.89 -9.16 14.58
CA ALA A 58 6.39 -10.36 13.92
C ALA A 58 6.00 -10.47 12.42
N VAL A 59 5.35 -9.44 11.86
CA VAL A 59 5.00 -9.43 10.43
C VAL A 59 6.22 -9.21 9.54
N GLU A 60 6.22 -9.84 8.37
CA GLU A 60 7.12 -9.51 7.27
C GLU A 60 6.51 -8.36 6.46
N MET A 61 7.01 -7.14 6.69
CA MET A 61 6.44 -5.94 6.07
C MET A 61 7.06 -5.67 4.69
N TYR A 62 6.21 -5.40 3.70
CA TYR A 62 6.58 -5.06 2.33
C TYR A 62 6.09 -3.65 1.96
N ALA A 63 6.99 -2.83 1.45
CA ALA A 63 6.65 -1.49 0.97
C ALA A 63 6.18 -1.53 -0.48
N VAL A 64 4.96 -1.09 -0.76
CA VAL A 64 4.41 -1.03 -2.12
C VAL A 64 4.06 0.41 -2.45
N LYS A 65 4.97 1.10 -3.14
CA LYS A 65 4.88 2.55 -3.37
C LYS A 65 4.06 2.88 -4.62
N ILE A 66 2.97 3.62 -4.44
CA ILE A 66 2.06 4.08 -5.50
C ILE A 66 1.93 5.62 -5.58
N PHE A 67 2.47 6.35 -4.61
CA PHE A 67 2.52 7.81 -4.60
C PHE A 67 3.93 8.34 -4.87
N ASP A 68 4.03 9.30 -5.79
CA ASP A 68 5.29 9.99 -6.13
C ASP A 68 5.47 11.24 -5.24
N ARG A 69 4.76 12.33 -5.59
CA ARG A 69 4.89 13.66 -4.96
C ARG A 69 3.65 14.14 -4.22
N SER A 70 2.51 13.47 -4.41
CA SER A 70 1.23 13.82 -3.81
C SER A 70 0.46 12.56 -3.45
N PHE A 71 -0.49 12.67 -2.51
CA PHE A 71 -1.41 11.60 -2.10
C PHE A 71 -2.53 11.34 -3.11
N SER A 72 -2.20 11.42 -4.40
CA SER A 72 -3.09 11.14 -5.50
C SER A 72 -2.33 10.33 -6.54
N THR A 73 -3.00 9.33 -7.10
CA THR A 73 -2.45 8.48 -8.14
C THR A 73 -3.54 8.14 -9.14
N LYS A 74 -3.15 7.59 -10.29
CA LYS A 74 -4.11 7.07 -11.26
C LYS A 74 -4.57 5.67 -10.80
N ILE A 75 -5.57 5.12 -11.47
CA ILE A 75 -6.08 3.79 -11.08
C ILE A 75 -5.07 2.68 -11.42
N GLU A 76 -4.27 2.86 -12.46
CA GLU A 76 -3.37 1.83 -12.99
C GLU A 76 -2.31 1.39 -11.97
N PRO A 77 -1.55 2.28 -11.30
CA PRO A 77 -0.62 1.87 -10.23
C PRO A 77 -1.29 1.14 -9.07
N VAL A 78 -2.55 1.48 -8.76
CA VAL A 78 -3.31 0.79 -7.71
C VAL A 78 -3.60 -0.65 -8.13
N ILE A 79 -4.10 -0.87 -9.35
CA ILE A 79 -4.37 -2.22 -9.86
C ILE A 79 -3.07 -3.02 -9.97
N GLU A 80 -2.03 -2.47 -10.57
CA GLU A 80 -0.74 -3.14 -10.71
C GLU A 80 -0.13 -3.53 -9.36
N SER A 81 -0.29 -2.67 -8.34
CA SER A 81 0.17 -2.97 -6.98
C SER A 81 -0.59 -4.12 -6.31
N LEU A 82 -1.90 -4.20 -6.53
CA LEU A 82 -2.73 -5.29 -6.00
C LEU A 82 -2.43 -6.61 -6.71
N GLU A 83 -2.24 -6.58 -8.02
CA GLU A 83 -1.79 -7.75 -8.80
C GLU A 83 -0.44 -8.26 -8.29
N TRP A 84 0.52 -7.36 -8.06
CA TRP A 84 1.81 -7.74 -7.47
C TRP A 84 1.66 -8.37 -6.08
N CYS A 85 0.75 -7.86 -5.24
CA CYS A 85 0.48 -8.45 -3.93
C CYS A 85 -0.08 -9.87 -4.04
N ILE A 86 -0.98 -10.10 -5.01
CA ILE A 86 -1.56 -11.42 -5.30
C ILE A 86 -0.46 -12.38 -5.79
N GLU A 87 0.34 -11.97 -6.77
CA GLU A 87 1.42 -12.77 -7.34
C GLU A 87 2.47 -13.16 -6.30
N ASN A 88 2.79 -12.24 -5.37
CA ASN A 88 3.77 -12.46 -4.30
C ASN A 88 3.15 -13.13 -3.05
N LYS A 89 1.86 -13.47 -3.10
CA LYS A 89 1.12 -14.15 -2.03
C LYS A 89 1.24 -13.40 -0.70
N MET A 90 0.91 -12.11 -0.74
CA MET A 90 0.75 -11.31 0.48
C MET A 90 -0.48 -11.83 1.23
N ASP A 91 -0.33 -12.06 2.53
CA ASP A 91 -1.45 -12.54 3.37
C ASP A 91 -2.42 -11.40 3.69
N LEU A 92 -1.88 -10.19 3.91
CA LEU A 92 -2.67 -8.98 4.13
C LEU A 92 -2.15 -7.82 3.28
N VAL A 93 -3.08 -7.10 2.67
CA VAL A 93 -2.84 -5.84 1.97
C VAL A 93 -3.53 -4.71 2.72
N ASN A 94 -2.74 -3.76 3.22
CA ASN A 94 -3.25 -2.49 3.69
C ASN A 94 -3.20 -1.47 2.56
N LEU A 95 -4.36 -1.02 2.09
CA LEU A 95 -4.52 0.01 1.07
C LEU A 95 -5.17 1.24 1.73
N SER A 96 -4.37 2.15 2.28
CA SER A 96 -4.86 3.40 2.89
C SER A 96 -5.18 4.47 1.83
N LEU A 97 -5.91 4.07 0.80
CA LEU A 97 -6.34 4.89 -0.33
C LEU A 97 -7.72 4.38 -0.77
N ALA A 98 -8.60 5.31 -1.12
CA ALA A 98 -9.88 4.96 -1.73
C ALA A 98 -10.31 6.03 -2.75
N THR A 99 -11.34 5.71 -3.52
CA THR A 99 -11.94 6.65 -4.48
C THR A 99 -13.46 6.63 -4.41
N VAL A 100 -14.09 7.79 -4.54
CA VAL A 100 -15.56 7.91 -4.66
C VAL A 100 -16.05 7.74 -6.11
N LYS A 101 -15.13 7.52 -7.07
CA LYS A 101 -15.47 7.37 -8.49
C LYS A 101 -16.04 5.99 -8.76
N ALA A 102 -17.37 5.91 -8.88
CA ALA A 102 -18.08 4.67 -9.19
C ALA A 102 -17.62 3.97 -10.49
N THR A 103 -17.01 4.70 -11.43
CA THR A 103 -16.44 4.13 -12.66
C THR A 103 -15.29 3.14 -12.40
N HIS A 104 -14.60 3.24 -11.26
CA HIS A 104 -13.52 2.32 -10.88
C HIS A 104 -14.01 1.14 -10.05
N ARG A 105 -15.28 1.14 -9.60
CA ARG A 105 -15.84 0.15 -8.69
C ARG A 105 -15.65 -1.29 -9.20
N VAL A 106 -16.15 -1.59 -10.40
CA VAL A 106 -16.13 -2.96 -10.93
C VAL A 106 -14.70 -3.49 -11.05
N LEU A 107 -13.78 -2.63 -11.52
CA LEU A 107 -12.37 -2.99 -11.66
C LEU A 107 -11.72 -3.26 -10.31
N LEU A 108 -11.96 -2.40 -9.31
CA LEU A 108 -11.44 -2.58 -7.95
C LEU A 108 -12.05 -3.81 -7.26
N GLU A 109 -13.35 -4.04 -7.38
CA GLU A 109 -14.00 -5.24 -6.85
C GLU A 109 -13.44 -6.52 -7.47
N ASP A 110 -13.12 -6.52 -8.76
CA ASP A 110 -12.58 -7.70 -9.47
C ASP A 110 -11.18 -8.08 -8.97
N VAL A 111 -10.28 -7.11 -8.82
CA VAL A 111 -8.93 -7.38 -8.29
C VAL A 111 -8.96 -7.71 -6.79
N THR A 112 -9.77 -7.00 -6.00
CA THR A 112 -9.76 -7.17 -4.54
C THR A 112 -10.37 -8.50 -4.08
N ARG A 113 -11.27 -9.11 -4.84
CA ARG A 113 -11.76 -10.48 -4.59
C ARG A 113 -10.66 -11.55 -4.63
N ARG A 114 -9.52 -11.24 -5.23
CA ARG A 114 -8.36 -12.16 -5.35
C ARG A 114 -7.30 -11.92 -4.27
N VAL A 115 -7.43 -10.84 -3.50
CA VAL A 115 -6.60 -10.56 -2.32
C VAL A 115 -7.13 -11.38 -1.15
N ASP A 116 -6.25 -12.02 -0.38
CA ASP A 116 -6.65 -12.87 0.75
C ASP A 116 -7.32 -12.05 1.87
N ILE A 117 -6.57 -11.08 2.43
CA ILE A 117 -7.12 -10.10 3.36
C ILE A 117 -6.80 -8.68 2.86
N LEU A 118 -7.84 -7.88 2.64
CA LEU A 118 -7.72 -6.47 2.29
C LEU A 118 -8.26 -5.57 3.41
N VAL A 119 -7.48 -4.57 3.80
CA VAL A 119 -7.91 -3.47 4.67
C VAL A 119 -7.87 -2.18 3.87
N ALA A 120 -9.02 -1.51 3.73
CA ALA A 120 -9.16 -0.26 3.01
C ALA A 120 -10.20 0.67 3.67
N PRO A 121 -10.12 2.01 3.44
CA PRO A 121 -11.10 2.95 3.96
C PRO A 121 -12.51 2.72 3.37
N PHE A 122 -13.51 2.54 4.25
CA PHE A 122 -14.93 2.36 3.87
C PHE A 122 -15.61 3.64 3.37
N ASP A 123 -15.19 4.79 3.88
CA ASP A 123 -15.86 6.08 3.66
C ASP A 123 -14.87 7.21 3.40
N PHE A 124 -15.27 8.15 2.55
CA PHE A 124 -14.61 9.44 2.39
C PHE A 124 -15.62 10.58 2.48
N VAL A 125 -15.70 11.20 3.66
CA VAL A 125 -16.55 12.38 3.94
C VAL A 125 -18.05 12.08 3.72
N GLY A 126 -18.51 10.93 4.21
CA GLY A 126 -19.90 10.48 4.13
C GLY A 126 -20.30 9.84 2.81
N LEU A 127 -19.34 9.59 1.92
CA LEU A 127 -19.53 8.88 0.66
C LEU A 127 -18.86 7.50 0.71
N PRO A 128 -19.54 6.44 0.25
CA PRO A 128 -18.91 5.14 0.05
C PRO A 128 -17.66 5.26 -0.82
N ALA A 129 -16.56 4.67 -0.37
CA ALA A 129 -15.27 4.80 -1.02
C ALA A 129 -14.74 3.44 -1.45
N TYR A 130 -14.45 3.27 -2.74
CA TYR A 130 -13.96 2.01 -3.28
C TYR A 130 -12.44 1.88 -3.07
N PRO A 131 -11.91 0.70 -2.68
CA PRO A 131 -12.61 -0.59 -2.59
C PRO A 131 -13.29 -0.92 -1.24
N GLY A 132 -13.25 -0.03 -0.24
CA GLY A 132 -13.72 -0.31 1.12
C GLY A 132 -15.23 -0.37 1.29
#